data_AF-A0A0D0KLN1-F1
#
_entry.id   AF-A0A0D0KLN1-F1
#
_cell.length_a   1.000
_cell.length_b   1.000
_cell.length_c   1.000
_cell.angle_alpha   90.00
_cell.angle_beta   90.00
_cell.angle_gamma   90.00
#
_symmetry.space_group_name_H-M   'P 1'
#
loop_
_entity.id
_entity.type
_entity.pdbx_description
1 polymer ?
#
loop_
_entity_poly.entity_id
_entity_poly.type
_entity_poly.pdbx_seq_one_letter_code
_entity_poly.pdbx_strand_id
1 'polypeptide(L)'
;MTTHTGFWPDGARTAVTVSMQFEAGGQPISGAGGPITEPVLAGLPDLGQNSFYEYGAREGVPRILDLLDKHSIPMTSFMIGGPRCSAFVMSMARDRSIDCSPGTSLLH
;
A
#
# COMPACT_ATOMS: atom_id res chain seq x y z
N MET A 1 22.99 -32.25 11.46
CA MET A 1 21.64 -32.31 10.88
C MET A 1 20.67 -31.94 12.00
N THR A 2 20.34 -30.67 12.16
CA THR A 2 19.48 -30.18 13.25
C THR A 2 18.03 -30.48 12.92
N THR A 3 17.39 -31.31 13.75
CA THR A 3 15.96 -31.62 13.68
C THR A 3 15.15 -30.37 14.04
N HIS A 4 14.48 -29.75 13.06
CA HIS A 4 13.56 -28.63 13.29
C HIS A 4 12.33 -29.13 14.09
N THR A 5 12.28 -28.82 15.38
CA THR A 5 11.17 -29.18 16.28
C THR A 5 10.08 -28.10 16.34
N GLY A 6 9.78 -27.44 15.22
CA GLY A 6 8.76 -26.39 15.15
C GLY A 6 8.26 -26.17 13.73
N PHE A 7 6.97 -25.84 13.58
CA PHE A 7 6.31 -25.58 12.29
C PHE A 7 6.86 -24.34 11.59
N TRP A 8 7.18 -23.29 12.36
CA TRP A 8 7.76 -22.06 11.84
C TRP A 8 9.29 -22.08 11.90
N PRO A 9 9.98 -21.39 10.98
CA PRO A 9 11.43 -21.20 11.03
C PRO A 9 11.90 -20.69 12.39
N ASP A 10 13.14 -21.04 12.76
CA ASP A 10 13.81 -20.59 13.99
C ASP A 10 13.05 -20.85 15.30
N GLY A 11 12.07 -21.77 15.30
CA GLY A 11 11.27 -22.07 16.48
C GLY A 11 10.29 -20.95 16.87
N ALA A 12 9.95 -20.06 15.94
CA ALA A 12 9.01 -18.97 16.17
C ALA A 12 7.61 -19.48 16.60
N ARG A 13 6.96 -18.74 17.50
CA ARG A 13 5.62 -19.08 18.01
C ARG A 13 4.49 -18.43 17.20
N THR A 14 4.80 -17.38 16.44
CA THR A 14 3.83 -16.59 15.68
C THR A 14 4.50 -16.05 14.42
N ALA A 15 3.81 -16.20 13.30
CA ALA A 15 4.16 -15.51 12.06
C ALA A 15 3.40 -14.18 12.00
N VAL A 16 4.12 -13.10 11.72
CA VAL A 16 3.53 -11.77 11.49
C VAL A 16 3.84 -11.38 10.06
N THR A 17 2.81 -10.95 9.33
CA THR A 17 2.95 -10.41 7.98
C THR A 17 2.51 -8.96 7.99
N VAL A 18 3.33 -8.09 7.40
CA VAL A 18 3.03 -6.67 7.21
C VAL A 18 2.65 -6.48 5.76
N SER A 19 1.42 -6.01 5.53
CA SER A 19 0.93 -5.69 4.19
C SER A 19 0.52 -4.23 4.09
N MET A 20 0.87 -3.58 2.98
CA MET A 20 0.50 -2.21 2.67
C MET A 20 -0.39 -2.17 1.45
N GLN A 21 -1.58 -1.59 1.62
CA GLN A 21 -2.45 -1.26 0.49
C GLN A 21 -2.03 0.08 -0.09
N PHE A 22 -1.80 0.11 -1.40
CA PHE A 22 -1.52 1.32 -2.15
C PHE A 22 -2.64 1.54 -3.16
N GLU A 23 -3.58 2.40 -2.83
CA GLU A 23 -4.79 2.65 -3.65
C GLU A 23 -4.85 4.08 -4.22
N ALA A 24 -3.94 4.94 -3.77
CA ALA A 24 -3.88 6.33 -4.20
C ALA A 24 -3.55 6.41 -5.71
N GLY A 25 -4.38 7.15 -6.44
CA GLY A 25 -4.32 7.28 -7.90
C GLY A 25 -5.21 6.30 -8.68
N GLY A 26 -5.87 5.36 -8.00
CA GLY A 26 -6.86 4.45 -8.58
C GLY A 26 -8.31 4.88 -8.38
N GLN A 27 -8.57 5.91 -7.57
CA GLN A 27 -9.91 6.34 -7.18
C GLN A 27 -10.63 7.14 -8.29
N PRO A 28 -11.98 7.13 -8.32
CA PRO A 28 -12.76 7.99 -9.21
C PRO A 28 -12.58 9.47 -8.84
N ILE A 29 -12.83 10.37 -9.80
CA ILE A 29 -12.70 11.83 -9.61
C ILE A 29 -13.63 12.38 -8.51
N SER A 30 -14.75 11.70 -8.26
CA SER A 30 -15.77 12.07 -7.28
C SER A 30 -16.39 10.82 -6.67
N GLY A 31 -16.79 10.89 -5.40
CA GLY A 31 -17.52 9.79 -4.73
C GLY A 31 -16.63 8.62 -4.30
N ALA A 32 -15.31 8.81 -4.26
CA ALA A 32 -14.43 7.86 -3.59
C ALA A 32 -14.72 7.87 -2.09
N GLY A 33 -14.75 6.69 -1.47
CA GLY A 33 -14.97 6.57 -0.02
C GLY A 33 -13.72 6.99 0.75
N GLY A 34 -13.88 7.72 1.85
CA GLY A 34 -12.74 8.10 2.68
C GLY A 34 -13.18 8.81 3.96
N PRO A 35 -12.24 9.46 4.66
CA PRO A 35 -12.52 10.08 5.96
C PRO A 35 -13.43 11.31 5.85
N ILE A 36 -13.56 11.89 4.66
CA ILE A 36 -14.47 13.00 4.41
C ILE A 36 -15.82 12.39 4.01
N THR A 37 -16.80 12.57 4.89
CA THR A 37 -18.12 11.93 4.77
C THR A 37 -19.15 12.82 4.08
N GLU A 38 -18.85 14.11 3.93
CA GLU A 38 -19.69 15.08 3.27
C GLU A 38 -19.73 14.82 1.76
N PRO A 39 -20.91 14.58 1.17
CA PRO A 39 -21.00 14.28 -0.25
C PRO A 39 -20.71 15.53 -1.08
N VAL A 40 -19.80 15.37 -2.04
CA VAL A 40 -19.58 16.39 -3.08
C VAL A 40 -20.70 16.31 -4.12
N LEU A 41 -21.08 17.46 -4.68
CA LEU A 41 -22.09 17.53 -5.73
C LEU A 41 -21.69 16.64 -6.93
N ALA A 42 -22.65 15.88 -7.44
CA ALA A 42 -22.42 14.97 -8.56
C ALA A 42 -21.83 15.71 -9.77
N GLY A 43 -20.77 15.14 -10.35
CA GLY A 43 -20.08 15.71 -11.50
C GLY A 43 -18.99 16.74 -11.15
N LEU A 44 -18.81 17.10 -9.88
CA LEU A 44 -17.68 17.91 -9.43
C LEU A 44 -16.57 17.03 -8.84
N PRO A 45 -15.29 17.40 -9.04
CA PRO A 45 -14.17 16.69 -8.44
C PRO A 45 -14.20 16.82 -6.91
N ASP A 46 -13.99 15.71 -6.23
CA ASP A 46 -13.91 15.68 -4.78
C ASP A 46 -12.49 16.06 -4.34
N LEU A 47 -12.20 17.36 -4.32
CA LEU A 47 -10.87 17.88 -4.03
C LEU A 47 -10.40 17.55 -2.62
N GLY A 48 -11.32 17.54 -1.65
CA GLY A 48 -11.02 17.15 -0.28
C GLY A 48 -10.54 15.70 -0.23
N GLN A 49 -11.35 14.77 -0.74
CA GLN A 49 -11.01 13.36 -0.72
C GLN A 49 -9.77 13.06 -1.56
N ASN A 50 -9.65 13.66 -2.76
CA ASN A 50 -8.49 13.48 -3.62
C ASN A 50 -7.19 13.96 -2.96
N SER A 51 -7.22 15.10 -2.26
CA SER A 51 -6.04 15.59 -1.54
C SER A 51 -5.59 14.62 -0.43
N PHE A 52 -6.54 13.94 0.21
CA PHE A 52 -6.25 12.92 1.22
C PHE A 52 -5.55 11.69 0.61
N TYR A 53 -6.04 11.19 -0.53
CA TYR A 53 -5.36 10.11 -1.27
C TYR A 53 -3.96 10.53 -1.73
N GLU A 54 -3.81 11.75 -2.25
CA GLU A 54 -2.50 12.26 -2.69
C GLU A 54 -1.48 12.32 -1.55
N TYR A 55 -1.90 12.70 -0.34
CA TYR A 55 -1.02 12.70 0.82
C TYR A 55 -0.50 11.30 1.14
N GLY A 56 -1.37 10.28 1.08
CA GLY A 56 -0.97 8.88 1.29
C GLY A 56 0.17 8.46 0.35
N ALA A 57 0.06 8.77 -0.93
CA ALA A 57 1.10 8.45 -1.92
C ALA A 57 2.38 9.29 -1.76
N ARG A 58 2.24 10.61 -1.57
CA ARG A 58 3.38 11.54 -1.57
C ARG A 58 4.18 11.52 -0.28
N GLU A 59 3.50 11.44 0.85
CA GLU A 59 4.10 11.63 2.18
C GLU A 59 3.96 10.41 3.08
N GLY A 60 2.84 9.67 2.96
CA GLY A 60 2.55 8.50 3.79
C GLY A 60 3.48 7.32 3.47
N VAL A 61 3.52 6.94 2.19
CA VAL A 61 4.27 5.77 1.72
C VAL A 61 5.76 5.91 1.99
N PRO A 62 6.46 6.99 1.59
CA PRO A 62 7.89 7.12 1.89
C PRO A 62 8.21 6.98 3.37
N ARG A 63 7.38 7.58 4.24
CA ARG A 63 7.56 7.53 5.69
C ARG A 63 7.44 6.12 6.26
N ILE A 64 6.47 5.35 5.78
CA ILE A 64 6.28 3.95 6.22
C ILE A 64 7.43 3.09 5.72
N LEU A 65 7.87 3.27 4.47
CA LEU A 65 9.01 2.54 3.91
C LEU A 65 10.30 2.79 4.71
N ASP A 66 10.58 4.05 5.07
CA ASP A 66 11.75 4.38 5.87
C ASP A 66 11.69 3.79 7.29
N LEU A 67 10.49 3.67 7.87
CA LEU A 67 10.30 3.03 9.17
C LEU A 67 10.56 1.53 9.09
N LEU A 68 10.03 0.85 8.07
CA LEU A 68 10.20 -0.59 7.89
C LEU A 68 11.66 -0.94 7.62
N ASP A 69 12.34 -0.14 6.80
CA ASP A 69 13.77 -0.31 6.51
C ASP A 69 14.62 -0.14 7.77
N LYS A 70 14.33 0.88 8.59
CA LYS A 70 15.00 1.10 9.88
C LYS A 70 14.93 -0.13 10.79
N HIS A 71 13.85 -0.91 10.70
CA HIS A 71 13.65 -2.12 11.48
C HIS A 71 13.94 -3.41 10.71
N SER A 72 14.39 -3.32 9.46
CA SER A 72 14.64 -4.46 8.56
C SER A 72 13.43 -5.41 8.46
N ILE A 73 12.21 -4.84 8.48
CA ILE A 73 10.97 -5.60 8.40
C ILE A 73 10.56 -5.74 6.93
N PRO A 74 10.47 -6.96 6.38
CA PRO A 74 9.96 -7.16 5.03
C PRO A 74 8.45 -6.89 4.98
N MET A 75 7.98 -6.40 3.83
CA MET A 75 6.57 -6.04 3.63
C MET A 75 6.09 -6.49 2.26
N THR A 76 4.82 -6.85 2.15
CA THR A 76 4.14 -7.06 0.87
C THR A 76 3.22 -5.89 0.56
N SER A 77 3.13 -5.50 -0.72
CA SER A 77 2.22 -4.43 -1.14
C SER A 77 1.14 -4.94 -2.09
N PHE A 78 -0.10 -4.56 -1.81
CA PHE A 78 -1.25 -4.72 -2.68
C PHE A 78 -1.53 -3.38 -3.36
N MET A 79 -1.26 -3.30 -4.66
CA MET A 79 -1.38 -2.06 -5.40
C MET A 79 -2.63 -2.05 -6.27
N ILE A 80 -3.42 -0.98 -6.16
CA ILE A 80 -4.51 -0.63 -7.06
C ILE A 80 -4.10 0.65 -7.77
N GLY A 81 -3.89 0.58 -9.09
CA GLY A 81 -3.52 1.78 -9.84
C GLY A 81 -3.21 1.58 -11.31
N GLY A 82 -3.34 2.66 -12.07
CA GLY A 82 -2.89 2.75 -13.46
C GLY A 82 -1.35 2.81 -13.59
N PRO A 83 -0.81 2.86 -14.83
CA PRO A 83 0.62 2.66 -15.13
C PRO A 83 1.61 3.62 -14.43
N ARG A 84 1.13 4.73 -13.84
CA ARG A 84 1.99 5.67 -13.09
C ARG A 84 2.27 5.24 -11.65
N CYS A 85 1.36 4.50 -10.99
CA CYS A 85 1.56 4.04 -9.61
C CYS A 85 2.53 2.86 -9.54
N SER A 86 2.47 1.95 -10.52
CA SER A 86 3.39 0.82 -10.59
C SER A 86 4.84 1.28 -10.74
N ALA A 87 5.13 2.27 -11.57
CA ALA A 87 6.50 2.75 -11.77
C ALA A 87 7.10 3.43 -10.52
N PHE A 88 6.32 4.24 -9.80
CA PHE A 88 6.80 4.96 -8.62
C PHE A 88 7.09 4.01 -7.45
N VAL A 89 6.13 3.16 -7.08
CA VAL A 89 6.30 2.20 -5.99
C VAL A 89 7.36 1.16 -6.35
N MET A 90 7.39 0.66 -7.58
CA MET A 90 8.46 -0.26 -8.02
C MET A 90 9.84 0.40 -7.98
N SER A 91 9.96 1.71 -8.22
CA SER A 91 11.24 2.41 -8.10
C SER A 91 11.71 2.51 -6.65
N MET A 92 10.79 2.71 -5.70
CA MET A 92 11.09 2.75 -4.27
C MET A 92 11.32 1.36 -3.67
N ALA A 93 10.67 0.34 -4.22
CA ALA A 93 10.77 -1.06 -3.80
C ALA A 93 12.01 -1.77 -4.36
N ARG A 94 12.62 -1.31 -5.46
CA ARG A 94 13.72 -2.01 -6.15
C ARG A 94 14.95 -2.30 -5.29
N ASP A 95 15.19 -1.50 -4.25
CA ASP A 95 16.31 -1.68 -3.31
C ASP A 95 15.86 -2.10 -1.91
N ARG A 96 14.57 -2.40 -1.72
CA ARG A 96 13.96 -2.73 -0.42
C ARG A 96 13.34 -4.12 -0.49
N SER A 97 13.24 -4.83 0.64
CA SER A 97 12.67 -6.19 0.72
C SER A 97 11.13 -6.18 0.56
N ILE A 98 10.64 -5.57 -0.51
CA ILE A 98 9.23 -5.28 -0.77
C ILE A 98 8.78 -6.06 -2.01
N ASP A 99 7.82 -6.96 -1.82
CA ASP A 99 7.17 -7.66 -2.92
C ASP A 99 5.91 -6.90 -3.37
N CYS A 100 5.80 -6.65 -4.67
CA CYS A 100 4.83 -5.76 -5.30
C CYS A 100 3.93 -6.56 -6.25
N SER A 101 2.70 -6.88 -5.82
CA SER A 101 1.71 -7.57 -6.66
C SER A 101 0.69 -6.56 -7.24
N PRO A 102 0.50 -6.48 -8.58
CA PRO A 102 -0.51 -5.63 -9.17
C PRO A 102 -1.91 -6.22 -8.95
N GLY A 103 -2.73 -5.56 -8.12
CA GLY A 103 -4.15 -5.84 -8.01
C GLY A 103 -4.91 -5.11 -9.11
N THR A 104 -5.43 -5.84 -10.09
CA THR A 104 -6.37 -5.27 -11.06
C THR A 104 -7.61 -4.81 -10.29
N SER A 105 -7.93 -3.51 -10.37
CA SER A 105 -9.16 -2.96 -9.80
C SER A 105 -10.37 -3.62 -10.47
N LEU A 106 -10.90 -4.69 -9.89
CA LEU A 106 -12.17 -5.30 -10.26
C LEU A 106 -13.28 -4.60 -9.47
N LEU A 107 -13.64 -3.40 -9.92
CA LEU A 107 -14.94 -2.81 -9.63
C LEU A 107 -15.60 -2.57 -10.98
N HIS A 108 -16.53 -3.47 -11.33
CA HIS A 108 -17.53 -3.33 -12.39
C HIS A 108 -18.82 -2.84 -11.75
#